data_AF-A0A1S1Q4R7-F1
#
_entry.id   AF-A0A1S1Q4R7-F1
#
_cell.length_a   1.000
_cell.length_b   1.000
_cell.length_c   1.000
_cell.angle_alpha   90.00
_cell.angle_beta   90.00
_cell.angle_gamma   90.00
#
_symmetry.space_group_name_H-M   'P 1'
#
loop_
_entity.id
_entity.type
_entity.pdbx_description
1 polymer ?
#
loop_
_entity_poly.entity_id
_entity_poly.type
_entity_poly.pdbx_seq_one_letter_code
_entity_poly.pdbx_strand_id
1 'polypeptide(L)'
;MPPGAEPAVRPEGEQSEPGRRSYDSPVRRQQAERTRERIVAAGAEMVHGFPSWDWRELTVRAVARRAQVNESTIYRYFGSERGLRDAVMRHLEQEAGVDVDTLRLDAFGDVIGRVYSYLSSFPTSGGPTGDPTFAALDRRRRDALVAAVAAAADDWSPAECELVAAALDVFWSVPSFERLITVWELDASQASRVAGWVIELIRGAVRDGHGPR
;
A
#
# COMPACT_ATOMS: atom_id res chain seq x y z
N MET A 1 70.87 -46.68 -43.16
CA MET A 1 70.36 -45.60 -44.01
C MET A 1 68.87 -45.88 -44.25
N PRO A 2 67.95 -44.97 -43.85
CA PRO A 2 66.48 -45.05 -44.04
C PRO A 2 66.13 -44.73 -45.52
N PRO A 3 64.87 -44.70 -46.03
CA PRO A 3 63.55 -44.39 -45.43
C PRO A 3 62.46 -45.44 -45.74
N GLY A 4 61.22 -45.45 -45.23
CA GLY A 4 60.36 -44.43 -44.65
C GLY A 4 59.03 -44.47 -45.41
N ALA A 5 57.96 -44.99 -44.80
CA ALA A 5 56.57 -44.82 -45.26
C ALA A 5 55.59 -45.25 -44.14
N GLU A 6 55.24 -44.29 -43.28
CA GLU A 6 54.01 -44.34 -42.47
C GLU A 6 52.79 -44.10 -43.39
N PRO A 7 51.70 -44.87 -43.27
CA PRO A 7 50.40 -44.44 -43.75
C PRO A 7 49.69 -43.60 -42.68
N ALA A 8 49.33 -42.39 -43.08
CA ALA A 8 48.62 -41.38 -42.29
C ALA A 8 47.31 -41.92 -41.68
N VAL A 9 47.19 -41.70 -40.37
CA VAL A 9 45.95 -41.80 -39.60
C VAL A 9 44.98 -40.74 -40.10
N ARG A 10 43.74 -41.15 -40.40
CA ARG A 10 42.62 -40.27 -40.76
C ARG A 10 42.24 -39.43 -39.53
N PRO A 11 42.10 -38.09 -39.62
CA PRO A 11 41.61 -37.33 -38.49
C PRO A 11 40.10 -37.57 -38.34
N GLU A 12 39.78 -38.13 -37.17
CA GLU A 12 38.73 -37.71 -36.25
C GLU A 12 37.48 -37.07 -36.87
N GLY A 13 36.38 -37.83 -36.80
CA GLY A 13 35.06 -37.26 -37.01
C GLY A 13 34.81 -36.14 -36.00
N GLU A 14 34.60 -34.94 -36.50
CA GLU A 14 33.98 -33.84 -35.79
C GLU A 14 32.64 -34.32 -35.23
N GLN A 15 32.64 -34.76 -33.98
CA GLN A 15 31.44 -34.78 -33.17
C GLN A 15 31.09 -33.32 -32.91
N SER A 16 30.25 -32.76 -33.76
CA SER A 16 29.63 -31.47 -33.52
C SER A 16 28.92 -31.54 -32.17
N GLU A 17 29.48 -30.85 -31.16
CA GLU A 17 28.80 -30.65 -29.89
C GLU A 17 27.41 -30.07 -30.18
N PRO A 18 26.31 -30.69 -29.71
CA PRO A 18 24.99 -30.14 -29.93
C PRO A 18 24.93 -28.80 -29.20
N GLY A 19 24.98 -27.72 -29.98
CA GLY A 19 24.81 -26.35 -29.51
C GLY A 19 23.65 -26.29 -28.53
N ARG A 20 23.97 -25.82 -27.32
CA ARG A 20 23.08 -25.73 -26.16
C ARG A 20 21.87 -24.87 -26.54
N ARG A 21 20.85 -25.55 -27.08
CA ARG A 21 19.63 -24.97 -27.64
C ARG A 21 18.93 -24.22 -26.51
N SER A 22 18.85 -22.90 -26.63
CA SER A 22 18.14 -22.02 -25.70
C SER A 22 16.67 -22.42 -25.66
N TYR A 23 16.33 -23.30 -24.72
CA TYR A 23 14.96 -23.62 -24.35
C TYR A 23 14.51 -22.57 -23.34
N ASP A 24 14.31 -21.34 -23.81
CA ASP A 24 13.49 -20.36 -23.12
C ASP A 24 12.19 -20.20 -23.92
N SER A 25 11.27 -21.14 -23.71
CA SER A 25 10.00 -21.20 -24.42
C SER A 25 9.10 -20.05 -23.94
N PRO A 26 8.53 -19.22 -24.84
CA PRO A 26 7.56 -18.19 -24.50
C PRO A 26 6.40 -18.69 -23.62
N VAL A 27 6.02 -19.96 -23.80
CA VAL A 27 4.97 -20.64 -23.04
C VAL A 27 5.35 -20.79 -21.56
N ARG A 28 6.61 -21.12 -21.26
CA ARG A 28 7.07 -21.22 -19.85
C ARG A 28 7.09 -19.86 -19.16
N ARG A 29 7.50 -18.80 -19.87
CA ARG A 29 7.46 -17.43 -19.33
C ARG A 29 6.03 -17.00 -19.04
N GLN A 30 5.11 -17.24 -19.97
CA GLN A 30 3.69 -16.93 -19.75
C GLN A 30 3.08 -17.73 -18.59
N GLN A 31 3.44 -19.01 -18.44
CA GLN A 31 3.00 -19.82 -17.29
C GLN A 31 3.59 -19.34 -15.96
N ALA A 32 4.85 -18.89 -15.97
CA ALA A 32 5.50 -18.33 -14.81
C ALA A 32 4.84 -17.02 -14.36
N GLU A 33 4.53 -16.12 -15.30
CA GLU A 33 3.80 -14.88 -15.01
C GLU A 33 2.40 -15.16 -14.48
N ARG A 34 1.63 -16.07 -15.11
CA ARG A 34 0.31 -16.46 -14.59
C ARG A 34 0.38 -17.03 -13.17
N THR A 35 1.43 -17.77 -12.84
CA THR A 35 1.61 -18.31 -11.49
C THR A 35 1.93 -17.20 -10.50
N ARG A 36 2.80 -16.26 -10.90
CA ARG A 36 3.13 -15.07 -10.10
C ARG A 36 1.88 -14.21 -9.84
N GLU A 37 1.11 -13.90 -10.87
CA GLU A 37 -0.14 -13.13 -10.79
C GLU A 37 -1.16 -13.81 -9.86
N ARG A 38 -1.35 -15.13 -9.98
CA ARG A 38 -2.23 -15.90 -9.08
C ARG A 38 -1.82 -15.81 -7.62
N ILE A 39 -0.51 -15.83 -7.33
CA ILE A 39 -0.01 -15.71 -5.96
C ILE A 39 -0.30 -14.31 -5.40
N VAL A 40 -0.08 -13.27 -6.20
CA VAL A 40 -0.34 -11.88 -5.81
C VAL A 40 -1.84 -11.64 -5.60
N ALA A 41 -2.68 -12.10 -6.52
CA ALA A 41 -4.14 -12.01 -6.40
C ALA A 41 -4.66 -12.73 -5.15
N ALA A 42 -4.15 -13.94 -4.87
CA ALA A 42 -4.50 -14.66 -3.64
C ALA A 42 -4.09 -13.90 -2.36
N GLY A 43 -2.96 -13.19 -2.39
CA GLY A 43 -2.53 -12.32 -1.29
C GLY A 43 -3.44 -11.10 -1.13
N ALA A 44 -3.82 -10.45 -2.23
CA ALA A 44 -4.75 -9.32 -2.20
C ALA A 44 -6.14 -9.72 -1.68
N GLU A 45 -6.68 -10.85 -2.16
CA GLU A 45 -7.94 -11.43 -1.66
C GLU A 45 -7.91 -11.71 -0.15
N MET A 46 -6.75 -12.09 0.41
CA MET A 46 -6.61 -12.26 1.86
C MET A 46 -6.68 -10.91 2.59
N VAL A 47 -6.00 -9.89 2.06
CA VAL A 47 -6.02 -8.53 2.63
C VAL A 47 -7.44 -7.95 2.63
N HIS A 48 -8.22 -8.20 1.56
CA HIS A 48 -9.65 -7.85 1.48
C HIS A 48 -10.49 -8.46 2.61
N GLY A 49 -10.11 -9.63 3.10
CA GLY A 49 -10.78 -10.31 4.21
C GLY A 49 -10.29 -9.91 5.60
N PHE A 50 -9.21 -9.12 5.72
CA PHE A 50 -8.68 -8.73 7.02
C PHE A 50 -9.55 -7.65 7.68
N PRO A 51 -9.70 -7.72 9.01
CA PRO A 51 -10.58 -6.81 9.72
C PRO A 51 -9.95 -5.42 9.88
N SER A 52 -8.67 -5.25 9.58
CA SER A 52 -7.98 -3.97 9.57
C SER A 52 -6.83 -4.00 8.56
N TRP A 53 -6.17 -2.85 8.37
CA TRP A 53 -4.92 -2.76 7.60
C TRP A 53 -3.71 -3.38 8.32
N ASP A 54 -3.94 -4.24 9.32
CA ASP A 54 -2.91 -5.06 9.96
C ASP A 54 -2.64 -6.33 9.13
N TRP A 55 -1.58 -6.31 8.33
CA TRP A 55 -1.24 -7.40 7.41
C TRP A 55 -0.23 -8.38 8.00
N ARG A 56 -0.11 -8.45 9.33
CA ARG A 56 0.77 -9.43 10.00
C ARG A 56 0.45 -10.87 9.61
N GLU A 57 -0.81 -11.16 9.29
CA GLU A 57 -1.25 -12.50 8.87
C GLU A 57 -0.94 -12.82 7.39
N LEU A 58 -0.49 -11.83 6.60
CA LEU A 58 -0.04 -12.01 5.21
C LEU A 58 1.37 -12.63 5.17
N THR A 59 1.44 -13.88 5.59
CA THR A 59 2.67 -14.70 5.62
C THR A 59 2.82 -15.54 4.36
N VAL A 60 4.06 -15.92 4.02
CA VAL A 60 4.34 -16.83 2.88
C VAL A 60 3.50 -18.11 2.97
N ARG A 61 3.43 -18.72 4.16
CA ARG A 61 2.64 -19.93 4.40
C ARG A 61 1.15 -19.73 4.13
N ALA A 62 0.59 -18.63 4.60
CA ALA A 62 -0.84 -18.37 4.43
C ALA A 62 -1.19 -18.11 2.96
N VAL A 63 -0.37 -17.33 2.25
CA VAL A 63 -0.54 -17.09 0.82
C VAL A 63 -0.32 -18.35 -0.01
N ALA A 64 0.69 -19.16 0.30
CA ALA A 64 0.96 -20.44 -0.40
C ALA A 64 -0.25 -21.36 -0.37
N ARG A 65 -0.85 -21.52 0.82
CA ARG A 65 -2.07 -22.29 1.02
C ARG A 65 -3.24 -21.72 0.22
N ARG A 66 -3.44 -20.39 0.22
CA ARG A 66 -4.54 -19.75 -0.51
C ARG A 66 -4.38 -19.81 -2.02
N ALA A 67 -3.15 -19.67 -2.52
CA ALA A 67 -2.81 -19.77 -3.94
C ALA A 67 -2.68 -21.23 -4.44
N GLN A 68 -2.75 -22.20 -3.52
CA GLN A 68 -2.53 -23.63 -3.77
C GLN A 68 -1.17 -23.94 -4.41
N VAL A 69 -0.11 -23.33 -3.89
CA VAL A 69 1.27 -23.54 -4.31
C VAL A 69 2.15 -23.96 -3.13
N ASN A 70 3.34 -24.48 -3.42
CA ASN A 70 4.35 -24.74 -2.38
C ASN A 70 5.04 -23.43 -1.97
N GLU A 71 5.42 -23.28 -0.70
CA GLU A 71 6.17 -22.11 -0.20
C GLU A 71 7.46 -21.84 -0.99
N SER A 72 8.17 -22.90 -1.41
CA SER A 72 9.35 -22.80 -2.29
C SER A 72 9.06 -22.09 -3.62
N THR A 73 7.84 -22.22 -4.13
CA THR A 73 7.40 -21.51 -5.35
C THR A 73 7.27 -20.02 -5.09
N ILE A 74 6.77 -19.62 -3.91
CA ILE A 74 6.73 -18.21 -3.52
C ILE A 74 8.15 -17.66 -3.37
N TYR A 75 9.02 -18.33 -2.61
CA TYR A 75 10.41 -17.88 -2.47
C TYR A 75 11.13 -17.77 -3.82
N ARG A 76 10.84 -18.67 -4.77
CA ARG A 76 11.39 -18.58 -6.14
C ARG A 76 10.97 -17.31 -6.88
N TYR A 77 9.73 -16.84 -6.73
CA TYR A 77 9.20 -15.67 -7.46
C TYR A 77 9.41 -14.33 -6.75
N PHE A 78 9.48 -14.34 -5.42
CA PHE A 78 9.47 -13.12 -4.61
C PHE A 78 10.72 -12.96 -3.73
N GLY A 79 11.55 -13.99 -3.62
CA GLY A 79 12.82 -14.00 -2.87
C GLY A 79 12.66 -13.98 -1.35
N SER A 80 11.65 -13.29 -0.82
CA SER A 80 11.39 -13.14 0.61
C SER A 80 9.92 -12.87 0.89
N GLU A 81 9.53 -12.96 2.17
CA GLU A 81 8.19 -12.53 2.61
C GLU A 81 7.98 -11.03 2.34
N ARG A 82 8.99 -10.19 2.55
CA ARG A 82 8.94 -8.76 2.19
C ARG A 82 8.65 -8.58 0.70
N GLY A 83 9.36 -9.28 -0.16
CA GLY A 83 9.16 -9.20 -1.62
C GLY A 83 7.76 -9.63 -2.06
N LEU A 84 7.14 -10.58 -1.34
CA LEU A 84 5.74 -10.95 -1.55
C LEU A 84 4.80 -9.82 -1.11
N ARG A 85 4.99 -9.28 0.10
CA ARG A 85 4.17 -8.18 0.63
C ARG A 85 4.26 -6.93 -0.26
N ASP A 86 5.45 -6.59 -0.74
CA ASP A 86 5.65 -5.47 -1.68
C ASP A 86 4.91 -5.72 -3.02
N ALA A 87 4.86 -6.97 -3.49
CA ALA A 87 4.13 -7.31 -4.72
C ALA A 87 2.62 -7.24 -4.53
N VAL A 88 2.11 -7.65 -3.37
CA VAL A 88 0.70 -7.50 -3.00
C VAL A 88 0.34 -6.03 -2.85
N MET A 89 1.17 -5.22 -2.18
CA MET A 89 0.95 -3.78 -2.03
C MET A 89 0.82 -3.08 -3.39
N ARG A 90 1.75 -3.34 -4.31
CA ARG A 90 1.67 -2.79 -5.68
C ARG A 90 0.41 -3.19 -6.43
N HIS A 91 -0.10 -4.40 -6.19
CA HIS A 91 -1.36 -4.84 -6.79
C HIS A 91 -2.55 -4.08 -6.21
N LEU A 92 -2.59 -3.88 -4.89
CA LEU A 92 -3.64 -3.11 -4.23
C LEU A 92 -3.62 -1.62 -4.67
N GLU A 93 -2.44 -1.04 -4.87
CA GLU A 93 -2.28 0.31 -5.44
C GLU A 93 -2.86 0.39 -6.85
N GLN A 94 -2.60 -0.62 -7.69
CA GLN A 94 -3.17 -0.73 -9.04
C GLN A 94 -4.69 -0.89 -9.01
N GLU A 95 -5.24 -1.72 -8.11
CA GLU A 95 -6.69 -1.88 -7.92
C GLU A 95 -7.35 -0.57 -7.49
N ALA A 96 -6.68 0.20 -6.62
CA ALA A 96 -7.15 1.52 -6.20
C ALA A 96 -6.93 2.62 -7.26
N GLY A 97 -6.25 2.35 -8.38
CA GLY A 97 -5.88 3.36 -9.37
C GLY A 97 -4.96 4.44 -8.79
N VAL A 98 -4.07 4.04 -7.88
CA VAL A 98 -3.10 4.92 -7.21
C VAL A 98 -1.73 4.68 -7.80
N ASP A 99 -1.13 5.74 -8.33
CA ASP A 99 0.28 5.77 -8.71
C ASP A 99 0.98 6.79 -7.83
N VAL A 100 1.74 6.28 -6.86
CA VAL A 100 2.49 7.10 -5.90
C VAL A 100 3.74 7.74 -6.53
N ASP A 101 4.28 7.14 -7.59
CA ASP A 101 5.51 7.60 -8.23
C ASP A 101 5.27 8.85 -9.11
N THR A 102 4.03 9.02 -9.59
CA THR A 102 3.61 10.17 -10.40
C THR A 102 2.74 11.17 -9.62
N LEU A 103 2.78 11.12 -8.29
CA LEU A 103 1.97 11.95 -7.42
C LEU A 103 2.22 13.45 -7.64
N ARG A 104 1.13 14.19 -7.83
CA ARG A 104 1.14 15.66 -7.91
C ARG A 104 0.27 16.25 -6.81
N LEU A 105 0.68 17.40 -6.29
CA LEU A 105 -0.03 18.09 -5.20
C LEU A 105 -1.46 18.47 -5.60
N ASP A 106 -1.67 18.97 -6.82
CA ASP A 106 -2.98 19.35 -7.34
C ASP A 106 -3.94 18.16 -7.54
N ALA A 107 -3.39 16.96 -7.76
CA ALA A 107 -4.14 15.71 -7.90
C ALA A 107 -4.22 14.90 -6.60
N PHE A 108 -3.61 15.37 -5.50
CA PHE A 108 -3.50 14.59 -4.27
C PHE A 108 -4.86 14.31 -3.64
N GLY A 109 -5.80 15.27 -3.73
CA GLY A 109 -7.18 15.09 -3.27
C GLY A 109 -7.88 13.91 -3.95
N ASP A 110 -7.73 13.81 -5.28
CA ASP A 110 -8.31 12.71 -6.06
C ASP A 110 -7.69 11.36 -5.69
N VAL A 111 -6.38 11.33 -5.44
CA VAL A 111 -5.67 10.13 -4.99
C VAL A 111 -6.20 9.67 -3.63
N ILE A 112 -6.35 10.57 -2.66
CA ILE A 112 -6.93 10.24 -1.35
C ILE A 112 -8.38 9.77 -1.50
N GLY A 113 -9.18 10.40 -2.36
CA GLY A 113 -10.55 9.97 -2.64
C GLY A 113 -10.62 8.53 -3.16
N ARG A 114 -9.73 8.16 -4.10
CA ARG A 114 -9.63 6.78 -4.59
C ARG A 114 -9.19 5.81 -3.50
N VAL A 115 -8.19 6.18 -2.71
CA VAL A 115 -7.75 5.37 -1.56
C VAL A 115 -8.92 5.16 -0.61
N TYR A 116 -9.62 6.20 -0.17
CA TYR A 116 -10.74 6.05 0.77
C TYR A 116 -11.91 5.24 0.21
N SER A 117 -12.25 5.43 -1.06
CA SER A 117 -13.25 4.60 -1.74
C SER A 117 -12.82 3.13 -1.73
N TYR A 118 -11.54 2.86 -1.99
CA TYR A 118 -10.99 1.51 -1.93
C TYR A 118 -11.01 0.96 -0.50
N LEU A 119 -10.57 1.73 0.49
CA LEU A 119 -10.60 1.38 1.92
C LEU A 119 -12.01 1.07 2.41
N SER A 120 -13.04 1.74 1.89
CA SER A 120 -14.44 1.49 2.26
C SER A 120 -14.97 0.12 1.82
N SER A 121 -14.28 -0.55 0.90
CA SER A 121 -14.61 -1.93 0.50
C SER A 121 -14.18 -2.97 1.53
N PHE A 122 -13.31 -2.60 2.48
CA PHE A 122 -12.83 -3.48 3.54
C PHE A 122 -13.72 -3.37 4.79
N PRO A 123 -13.94 -4.47 5.54
CA PRO A 123 -14.61 -4.40 6.82
C PRO A 123 -13.77 -3.58 7.80
N THR A 124 -14.31 -2.45 8.28
CA THR A 124 -13.69 -1.69 9.36
C THR A 124 -13.86 -2.45 10.67
N SER A 125 -12.76 -2.95 11.27
CA SER A 125 -12.76 -3.35 12.68
C SER A 125 -13.30 -2.21 13.52
N GLY A 126 -14.42 -2.47 14.18
CA GLY A 126 -15.30 -1.45 14.73
C GLY A 126 -14.64 -0.54 15.75
N GLY A 127 -14.85 0.76 15.53
CA GLY A 127 -15.16 1.74 16.56
C GLY A 127 -14.03 2.13 17.52
N PRO A 128 -14.23 3.19 18.32
CA PRO A 128 -13.27 3.64 19.31
C PRO A 128 -12.82 2.44 20.13
N THR A 129 -11.52 2.35 20.42
CA THR A 129 -10.89 1.38 21.33
C THR A 129 -11.93 0.81 22.29
N GLY A 130 -12.09 -0.51 22.36
CA GLY A 130 -13.17 -1.15 23.14
C GLY A 130 -13.27 -0.77 24.64
N ASP A 131 -12.42 0.13 25.12
CA ASP A 131 -12.52 0.86 26.37
C ASP A 131 -13.52 2.04 26.28
N PRO A 132 -14.63 2.00 27.03
CA PRO A 132 -15.65 3.04 27.07
C PRO A 132 -15.15 4.45 27.43
N THR A 133 -14.02 4.56 28.15
CA THR A 133 -13.42 5.82 28.58
C THR A 133 -12.90 6.62 27.40
N PHE A 134 -12.13 5.96 26.53
CA PHE A 134 -11.61 6.59 25.31
C PHE A 134 -12.74 6.92 24.34
N ALA A 135 -13.74 6.03 24.22
CA ALA A 135 -14.93 6.31 23.41
C ALA A 135 -15.70 7.55 23.92
N ALA A 136 -15.80 7.75 25.23
CA ALA A 136 -16.43 8.93 25.81
C ALA A 136 -15.61 10.21 25.58
N LEU A 137 -14.27 10.10 25.68
CA LEU A 137 -13.36 11.21 25.38
C LEU A 137 -13.47 11.65 23.92
N ASP A 138 -13.49 10.69 22.98
CA ASP A 138 -13.62 10.96 21.55
C ASP A 138 -14.96 11.64 21.22
N ARG A 139 -16.07 11.17 21.82
CA ARG A 139 -17.38 11.85 21.68
C ARG A 139 -17.34 13.29 22.19
N ARG A 140 -16.82 13.51 23.40
CA ARG A 140 -16.71 14.87 23.98
C ARG A 140 -15.86 15.79 23.09
N ARG A 141 -14.79 15.26 22.50
CA ARG A 141 -13.93 16.02 21.60
C ARG A 141 -14.64 16.35 20.28
N ARG A 142 -15.32 15.37 19.66
CA ARG A 142 -16.17 15.58 18.48
C ARG A 142 -17.16 16.72 18.73
N ASP A 143 -17.92 16.64 19.82
CA ASP A 143 -18.95 17.63 20.14
C ASP A 143 -18.34 19.02 20.34
N ALA A 144 -17.19 19.11 21.01
CA ALA A 144 -16.48 20.38 21.22
C ALA A 144 -15.95 20.99 19.91
N LEU A 145 -15.42 20.19 19.00
CA LEU A 145 -14.95 20.66 17.69
C LEU A 145 -16.10 21.13 16.82
N VAL A 146 -17.20 20.37 16.75
CA VAL A 146 -18.41 20.76 16.00
C VAL A 146 -18.96 22.09 16.53
N ALA A 147 -19.07 22.25 17.85
CA ALA A 147 -19.52 23.50 18.46
C ALA A 147 -18.58 24.69 18.16
N ALA A 148 -17.26 24.46 18.19
CA ALA A 148 -16.28 25.49 17.89
C ALA A 148 -16.32 25.95 16.42
N VAL A 149 -16.53 25.02 15.48
CA VAL A 149 -16.68 25.34 14.04
C VAL A 149 -18.00 26.08 13.81
N ALA A 150 -19.11 25.59 14.37
CA ALA A 150 -20.42 26.22 14.22
C ALA A 150 -20.48 27.65 14.81
N ALA A 151 -19.70 27.93 15.86
CA ALA A 151 -19.60 29.27 16.42
C ALA A 151 -18.73 30.23 15.58
N ALA A 152 -17.90 29.71 14.68
CA ALA A 152 -16.99 30.48 13.84
C ALA A 152 -17.45 30.60 12.38
N ALA A 153 -18.39 29.76 11.95
CA ALA A 153 -18.94 29.73 10.61
C ALA A 153 -20.29 30.44 10.57
N ASP A 154 -20.44 31.40 9.65
CA ASP A 154 -21.75 32.00 9.35
C ASP A 154 -22.46 31.20 8.26
N ASP A 155 -23.75 30.94 8.43
CA ASP A 155 -24.65 30.31 7.44
C ASP A 155 -24.29 28.88 6.97
N TRP A 156 -23.39 28.18 7.67
CA TRP A 156 -23.06 26.79 7.35
C TRP A 156 -24.10 25.80 7.87
N SER A 157 -24.31 24.73 7.11
CA SER A 157 -25.13 23.60 7.54
C SER A 157 -24.45 22.79 8.64
N PRO A 158 -25.21 22.04 9.47
CA PRO A 158 -24.63 21.14 10.45
C PRO A 158 -23.66 20.11 9.86
N ALA A 159 -23.92 19.66 8.62
CA ALA A 159 -23.07 18.69 7.93
C ALA A 159 -21.70 19.28 7.55
N GLU A 160 -21.66 20.52 7.05
CA GLU A 160 -20.40 21.21 6.73
C GLU A 160 -19.56 21.44 8.00
N CYS A 161 -20.21 21.82 9.10
CA CYS A 161 -19.56 21.96 10.41
C CYS A 161 -18.97 20.61 10.89
N GLU A 162 -19.71 19.51 10.72
CA GLU A 162 -19.21 18.17 11.07
C GLU A 162 -18.00 17.75 10.22
N LEU A 163 -18.02 18.00 8.91
CA LEU A 163 -16.92 17.67 8.01
C LEU A 163 -15.63 18.41 8.38
N VAL A 164 -15.73 19.71 8.67
CA VAL A 164 -14.56 20.50 9.08
C VAL A 164 -14.08 20.11 10.49
N ALA A 165 -15.01 19.85 11.42
CA ALA A 165 -14.64 19.34 12.73
C ALA A 165 -13.90 18.00 12.64
N ALA A 166 -14.35 17.08 11.77
CA ALA A 166 -13.66 15.82 11.52
C ALA A 166 -12.27 16.01 10.92
N ALA A 167 -12.09 16.95 9.98
CA ALA A 167 -10.78 17.26 9.41
C ALA A 167 -9.80 17.79 10.47
N LEU A 168 -10.26 18.62 11.42
CA LEU A 168 -9.45 19.10 12.53
C LEU A 168 -9.11 17.98 13.53
N ASP A 169 -10.04 17.05 13.78
CA ASP A 169 -9.84 15.94 14.72
C ASP A 169 -8.71 14.99 14.31
N VAL A 170 -8.42 14.88 13.00
CA VAL A 170 -7.26 14.11 12.50
C VAL A 170 -5.96 14.55 13.17
N PHE A 171 -5.77 15.86 13.40
CA PHE A 171 -4.57 16.39 14.06
C PHE A 171 -4.54 16.14 15.58
N TRP A 172 -5.66 15.75 16.18
CA TRP A 172 -5.69 15.28 17.57
C TRP A 172 -5.36 13.79 17.66
N SER A 173 -5.51 13.02 16.58
CA SER A 173 -5.30 11.58 16.61
C SER A 173 -3.82 11.20 16.87
N VAL A 174 -3.60 10.30 17.85
CA VAL A 174 -2.27 9.76 18.15
C VAL A 174 -1.60 9.14 16.91
N PRO A 175 -2.31 8.35 16.06
CA PRO A 175 -1.70 7.82 14.84
C PRO A 175 -1.17 8.89 13.88
N SER A 176 -1.83 10.05 13.79
CA SER A 176 -1.34 11.14 12.93
C SER A 176 -0.06 11.75 13.49
N PHE A 177 0.03 11.95 14.81
CA PHE A 177 1.26 12.37 15.47
C PHE A 177 2.38 11.35 15.28
N GLU A 178 2.12 10.07 15.56
CA GLU A 178 3.11 9.00 15.39
C GLU A 178 3.61 8.92 13.95
N ARG A 179 2.74 9.13 12.95
CA ARG A 179 3.15 9.19 11.55
C ARG A 179 4.13 10.35 11.28
N LEU A 180 3.88 11.54 11.84
CA LEU A 180 4.79 12.68 11.72
C LEU A 180 6.16 12.43 12.38
N ILE A 181 6.20 11.72 13.50
CA ILE A 181 7.46 11.43 14.20
C ILE A 181 8.22 10.27 13.56
N THR A 182 7.53 9.17 13.21
CA THR A 182 8.17 7.91 12.83
C THR A 182 8.43 7.78 11.33
N VAL A 183 7.51 8.27 10.49
CA VAL A 183 7.62 8.16 9.04
C VAL A 183 8.30 9.41 8.46
N TRP A 184 7.98 10.58 9.00
CA TRP A 184 8.53 11.85 8.55
C TRP A 184 9.73 12.33 9.36
N GLU A 185 10.10 11.61 10.43
CA GLU A 185 11.27 11.89 11.27
C GLU A 185 11.30 13.32 11.84
N LEU A 186 10.11 13.91 12.06
CA LEU A 186 9.99 15.25 12.64
C LEU A 186 10.13 15.20 14.16
N ASP A 187 10.63 16.29 14.74
CA ASP A 187 10.51 16.51 16.18
C ASP A 187 9.12 17.08 16.54
N ALA A 188 8.82 17.11 17.85
CA ALA A 188 7.53 17.61 18.36
C ALA A 188 7.25 19.06 17.99
N SER A 189 8.29 19.91 17.86
CA SER A 189 8.15 21.31 17.50
C SER A 189 7.79 21.48 16.03
N GLN A 190 8.40 20.69 15.15
CA GLN A 190 8.12 20.64 13.73
C GLN A 190 6.72 20.07 13.47
N ALA A 191 6.34 18.98 14.15
CA ALA A 191 4.99 18.42 14.07
C ALA A 191 3.93 19.44 14.49
N SER A 192 4.17 20.16 15.60
CA SER A 192 3.27 21.23 16.06
C SER A 192 3.14 22.36 15.04
N ARG A 193 4.24 22.72 14.35
CA ARG A 193 4.23 23.75 13.31
C ARG A 193 3.40 23.32 12.10
N VAL A 194 3.52 22.06 11.67
CA VAL A 194 2.71 21.49 10.57
C VAL A 194 1.22 21.52 10.92
N ALA A 195 0.86 20.99 12.09
CA ALA A 195 -0.53 21.00 12.55
C ALA A 195 -1.09 22.43 12.67
N GLY A 196 -0.34 23.34 13.30
CA GLY A 196 -0.74 24.74 13.45
C GLY A 196 -0.96 25.45 12.12
N TRP A 197 -0.09 25.23 11.13
CA TRP A 197 -0.24 25.83 9.81
C TRP A 197 -1.52 25.35 9.10
N VAL A 198 -1.79 24.04 9.09
CA VAL A 198 -3.00 23.50 8.44
C VAL A 198 -4.27 23.94 9.17
N ILE A 199 -4.27 23.97 10.51
CA ILE A 199 -5.40 24.43 11.31
C ILE A 199 -5.71 25.91 11.01
N GLU A 200 -4.70 26.77 10.87
CA GLU A 200 -4.91 28.17 10.50
C GLU A 200 -5.43 28.34 9.08
N LEU A 201 -5.01 27.49 8.11
CA LEU A 201 -5.59 27.48 6.76
C LEU A 201 -7.08 27.11 6.78
N ILE A 202 -7.45 26.05 7.51
CA ILE A 202 -8.85 25.63 7.67
C ILE A 202 -9.66 26.73 8.35
N ARG A 203 -9.12 27.34 9.40
CA ARG A 203 -9.76 28.47 10.10
C ARG A 203 -9.99 29.67 9.17
N GLY A 204 -9.03 29.99 8.32
CA GLY A 204 -9.18 31.01 7.28
C GLY A 204 -10.34 30.68 6.34
N ALA A 205 -10.37 29.45 5.82
CA ALA A 205 -11.44 28.99 4.93
C ALA A 205 -12.84 29.06 5.58
N VAL A 206 -12.96 28.70 6.86
CA VAL A 206 -14.21 28.82 7.63
C VAL A 206 -14.67 30.29 7.70
N ARG A 207 -13.77 31.21 8.06
CA ARG A 207 -14.10 32.65 8.16
C ARG A 207 -14.48 33.26 6.81
N ASP A 208 -13.86 32.79 5.74
CA ASP A 208 -14.11 33.28 4.39
C ASP A 208 -15.33 32.60 3.72
N GLY A 209 -16.01 31.69 4.42
CA GLY A 209 -17.17 30.96 3.91
C GLY A 209 -16.85 29.91 2.85
N HIS A 210 -15.59 29.46 2.76
CA HIS A 210 -15.12 28.44 1.82
C HIS A 210 -15.16 27.04 2.43
N GLY A 211 -16.37 26.54 2.65
CA GLY A 211 -16.61 25.20 3.22
C GLY A 211 -16.44 24.04 2.22
N PRO A 212 -16.32 22.80 2.72
CA PRO A 212 -16.39 21.61 1.89
C PRO A 212 -17.83 21.47 1.34
N ARG A 213 -17.99 21.67 0.02
CA ARG A 213 -19.27 21.51 -0.69
C ARG A 213 -19.56 20.06 -1.05
#